data_AF-A1SCC4-F1
#
_entry.id   AF-A1SCC4-F1
#
_cell.length_a   1.000
_cell.length_b   1.000
_cell.length_c   1.000
_cell.angle_alpha   90.00
_cell.angle_beta   90.00
_cell.angle_gamma   90.00
#
_symmetry.space_group_name_H-M   'P 1'
#
loop_
_entity.id
_entity.type
_entity.pdbx_description
1 polymer ?
#
loop_
_entity_poly.entity_id
_entity_poly.type
_entity_poly.pdbx_seq_one_letter_code
_entity_poly.pdbx_strand_id
1 'polypeptide(L)'
;MLNREGTVQVHGREDGRDPGWEPLPWDDVVPRDHRAVVAALENAAGLAYVEVAPRSTPRVLVYRTLSSLANLQVLAEPADICMGAIDTSGYGGGPADWLRDFPEIRARIDRVTDSTDVEPRFSYWHVATSNLRVAFETTTSDAWSVTGRRLTLSSTYDDLGRSMPRMLAAVLDLGTET
;
A
#
# COMPACT_ATOMS: atom_id res chain seq x y z
N MET A 1 10.11 4.03 -11.20
CA MET A 1 11.13 3.81 -12.24
C MET A 1 10.93 4.89 -13.29
N LEU A 2 11.75 5.94 -13.29
CA LEU A 2 11.81 6.90 -14.40
C LEU A 2 12.43 6.17 -15.60
N ASN A 3 11.89 6.34 -16.80
CA ASN A 3 12.55 5.79 -17.99
C ASN A 3 13.96 6.43 -18.11
N ARG A 4 14.93 5.69 -18.66
CA ARG A 4 16.32 6.20 -18.81
C ARG A 4 16.39 7.47 -19.66
N GLU A 5 15.39 7.70 -20.49
CA GLU A 5 15.28 8.86 -21.39
C GLU A 5 14.76 10.13 -20.68
N GLY A 6 14.28 10.06 -19.45
CA GLY A 6 13.80 11.24 -18.73
C GLY A 6 12.57 11.90 -19.37
N THR A 7 11.67 11.12 -19.97
CA THR A 7 10.44 11.61 -20.59
C THR A 7 9.19 10.91 -20.07
N VAL A 8 8.04 11.55 -20.20
CA VAL A 8 6.72 10.95 -20.01
C VAL A 8 6.21 10.49 -21.38
N GLN A 9 5.87 9.22 -21.49
CA GLN A 9 5.46 8.58 -22.74
C GLN A 9 4.14 7.83 -22.55
N VAL A 10 3.32 7.79 -23.60
CA VAL A 10 2.09 6.98 -23.69
C VAL A 10 2.28 6.00 -24.84
N HIS A 11 2.38 4.71 -24.53
CA HIS A 11 2.70 3.66 -25.51
C HIS A 11 1.46 3.02 -26.17
N GLY A 12 0.27 3.30 -25.66
CA GLY A 12 -0.97 2.74 -26.18
C GLY A 12 -2.19 3.38 -25.53
N ARG A 13 -3.34 3.19 -26.18
CA ARG A 13 -4.63 3.66 -25.69
C ARG A 13 -5.54 2.51 -25.29
N GLU A 14 -6.36 2.73 -24.28
CA GLU A 14 -7.38 1.77 -23.84
C GLU A 14 -8.46 1.56 -24.91
N ASP A 15 -8.77 2.59 -25.69
CA ASP A 15 -9.74 2.54 -26.80
C ASP A 15 -9.20 1.92 -28.10
N GLY A 16 -7.95 1.44 -28.09
CA GLY A 16 -7.31 0.78 -29.24
C GLY A 16 -6.86 1.71 -30.37
N ARG A 17 -6.98 3.04 -30.22
CA ARG A 17 -6.48 4.02 -31.19
C ARG A 17 -4.99 4.32 -30.97
N ASP A 18 -4.37 5.03 -31.91
CA ASP A 18 -3.00 5.52 -31.75
C ASP A 18 -2.91 6.63 -30.70
N PRO A 19 -1.89 6.62 -29.82
CA PRO A 19 -1.71 7.65 -28.80
C PRO A 19 -1.36 9.01 -29.41
N GLY A 20 -2.21 10.01 -29.17
CA GLY A 20 -1.95 11.41 -29.51
C GLY A 20 -1.02 12.10 -28.50
N TRP A 21 0.12 11.49 -28.18
CA TRP A 21 1.07 11.98 -27.19
C TRP A 21 2.48 12.03 -27.75
N GLU A 22 3.09 13.21 -27.73
CA GLU A 22 4.53 13.33 -27.97
C GLU A 22 5.29 13.14 -26.65
N PRO A 23 6.43 12.41 -26.65
CA PRO A 23 7.27 12.27 -25.46
C PRO A 23 7.60 13.64 -24.84
N LEU A 24 7.23 13.81 -23.57
CA LEU A 24 7.38 15.08 -22.86
C LEU A 24 8.51 14.97 -21.83
N PRO A 25 9.60 15.75 -21.91
CA PRO A 25 10.68 15.72 -20.92
C PRO A 25 10.18 16.00 -19.49
N TRP A 26 10.74 15.30 -18.50
CA TRP A 26 10.36 15.52 -17.09
C TRP A 26 10.66 16.95 -16.63
N ASP A 27 11.74 17.55 -17.10
CA ASP A 27 12.09 18.94 -16.79
C ASP A 27 11.02 19.93 -17.27
N ASP A 28 10.30 19.60 -18.36
CA ASP A 28 9.17 20.38 -18.85
C ASP A 28 7.87 20.08 -18.10
N VAL A 29 7.76 18.93 -17.44
CA VAL A 29 6.59 18.51 -16.65
C VAL A 29 6.60 19.16 -15.27
N VAL A 30 7.75 19.17 -14.59
CA VAL A 30 7.89 19.66 -13.21
C VAL A 30 7.25 21.04 -12.99
N PRO A 31 7.48 22.06 -13.83
CA PRO A 31 6.94 23.40 -13.60
C PRO A 31 5.47 23.58 -14.03
N ARG A 32 4.86 22.60 -14.70
CA ARG A 32 3.46 22.70 -15.18
C ARG A 32 2.47 22.44 -14.07
N ASP A 33 1.20 22.83 -14.28
CA ASP A 33 0.10 22.38 -13.44
C ASP A 33 -0.06 20.85 -13.57
N HIS A 34 0.22 20.15 -12.49
CA HIS A 34 0.20 18.68 -12.45
C HIS A 34 -1.18 18.12 -12.77
N ARG A 35 -2.27 18.82 -12.42
CA ARG A 35 -3.63 18.36 -12.74
C ARG A 35 -3.88 18.42 -14.24
N ALA A 36 -3.43 19.48 -14.89
CA ALA A 36 -3.53 19.62 -16.34
C ALA A 36 -2.68 18.56 -17.07
N VAL A 37 -1.47 18.27 -16.57
CA VAL A 37 -0.61 17.21 -17.14
C VAL A 37 -1.27 15.84 -17.01
N VAL A 38 -1.80 15.50 -15.83
CA VAL A 38 -2.51 14.22 -15.62
C VAL A 38 -3.72 14.11 -16.54
N ALA A 39 -4.57 15.14 -16.61
CA ALA A 39 -5.74 15.12 -17.49
C ALA A 39 -5.36 14.95 -18.97
N ALA A 40 -4.26 15.57 -19.41
CA ALA A 40 -3.76 15.41 -20.78
C ALA A 40 -3.23 13.99 -21.03
N LEU A 41 -2.54 13.38 -20.05
CA LEU A 41 -2.08 11.98 -20.13
C LEU A 41 -3.25 11.00 -20.16
N GLU A 42 -4.26 11.18 -19.31
CA GLU A 42 -5.46 10.34 -19.27
C GLU A 42 -6.20 10.37 -20.62
N ASN A 43 -6.38 11.57 -21.19
CA ASN A 43 -6.97 11.74 -22.51
C ASN A 43 -6.11 11.07 -23.60
N ALA A 44 -4.80 11.28 -23.57
CA ALA A 44 -3.90 10.72 -24.56
C ALA A 44 -3.82 9.19 -24.51
N ALA A 45 -3.97 8.60 -23.32
CA ALA A 45 -4.12 7.15 -23.09
C ALA A 45 -5.54 6.62 -23.36
N GLY A 46 -6.48 7.48 -23.75
CA GLY A 46 -7.86 7.08 -24.05
C GLY A 46 -8.62 6.53 -22.85
N LEU A 47 -8.21 6.91 -21.64
CA LEU A 47 -8.89 6.46 -20.42
C LEU A 47 -10.27 7.10 -20.35
N ALA A 48 -11.28 6.28 -20.04
CA ALA A 48 -12.63 6.78 -19.84
C ALA A 48 -12.68 7.74 -18.65
N TYR A 49 -13.43 8.83 -18.78
CA TYR A 49 -13.73 9.68 -17.62
C TYR A 49 -14.52 8.86 -16.61
N VAL A 50 -13.99 8.77 -15.40
CA VAL A 50 -14.61 8.01 -14.32
C VAL A 50 -15.36 8.99 -13.42
N GLU A 51 -16.71 9.01 -13.51
CA GLU A 51 -17.56 9.85 -12.65
C GLU A 51 -17.41 9.53 -11.16
N VAL A 52 -17.12 8.26 -10.85
CA VAL A 52 -16.97 7.76 -9.48
C VAL A 52 -15.74 6.87 -9.40
N ALA A 53 -14.74 7.30 -8.64
CA ALA A 53 -13.53 6.50 -8.42
C ALA A 53 -13.89 5.05 -8.03
N PRO A 54 -13.27 4.04 -8.67
CA PRO A 54 -13.57 2.65 -8.36
C PRO A 54 -13.25 2.34 -6.89
N ARG A 55 -13.93 1.33 -6.34
CA ARG A 55 -13.64 0.86 -4.99
C ARG A 55 -12.18 0.43 -4.91
N SER A 56 -11.49 0.86 -3.87
CA SER A 56 -10.12 0.40 -3.63
C SER A 56 -10.15 -1.07 -3.23
N THR A 57 -9.25 -1.86 -3.80
CA THR A 57 -9.09 -3.26 -3.37
C THR A 57 -8.39 -3.31 -2.00
N PRO A 58 -8.50 -4.41 -1.25
CA PRO A 58 -7.81 -4.58 0.04
C PRO A 58 -6.32 -4.25 -0.04
N ARG A 59 -5.64 -4.79 -1.07
CA ARG A 59 -4.22 -4.57 -1.32
C ARG A 59 -3.90 -3.10 -1.60
N VAL A 60 -4.71 -2.42 -2.41
CA VAL A 60 -4.52 -0.99 -2.72
C VAL A 60 -4.69 -0.14 -1.46
N LEU A 61 -5.65 -0.46 -0.59
CA LEU A 61 -5.82 0.27 0.67
C LEU A 61 -4.63 0.11 1.60
N VAL A 62 -4.07 -1.10 1.72
CA VAL A 62 -2.84 -1.32 2.49
C VAL A 62 -1.71 -0.46 1.94
N TYR A 63 -1.42 -0.52 0.64
CA TYR A 63 -0.32 0.27 0.06
C TYR A 63 -0.53 1.79 0.16
N ARG A 64 -1.76 2.28 -0.01
CA ARG A 64 -2.07 3.70 0.21
C ARG A 64 -1.85 4.10 1.66
N THR A 65 -2.20 3.24 2.61
CA THR A 65 -1.96 3.46 4.04
C THR A 65 -0.48 3.51 4.35
N LEU A 66 0.29 2.51 3.91
CA LEU A 66 1.76 2.47 4.08
C LEU A 66 2.43 3.71 3.48
N SER A 67 2.04 4.09 2.25
CA SER A 67 2.57 5.29 1.59
C SER A 67 2.23 6.56 2.37
N SER A 68 1.02 6.63 2.93
CA SER A 68 0.59 7.79 3.74
C SER A 68 1.37 7.86 5.06
N LEU A 69 1.60 6.72 5.73
CA LEU A 69 2.41 6.65 6.94
C LEU A 69 3.86 7.05 6.68
N ALA A 70 4.46 6.60 5.57
CA ALA A 70 5.79 7.02 5.16
C ALA A 70 5.86 8.54 4.94
N ASN A 71 4.84 9.12 4.29
CA ASN A 71 4.77 10.57 4.04
C ASN A 71 4.63 11.42 5.31
N LEU A 72 4.07 10.88 6.40
CA LEU A 72 4.00 11.61 7.67
C LEU A 72 5.39 11.83 8.31
N GLN A 73 6.38 11.01 7.94
CA GLN A 73 7.72 11.02 8.55
C GLN A 73 8.77 11.78 7.74
N VAL A 74 8.37 12.59 6.74
CA VAL A 74 9.31 13.29 5.84
C VAL A 74 10.30 14.21 6.58
N LEU A 75 9.92 14.75 7.75
CA LEU A 75 10.76 15.64 8.56
C LEU A 75 11.15 15.04 9.93
N ALA A 76 10.80 13.77 10.17
CA ALA A 76 11.02 13.08 11.43
C ALA A 76 11.88 11.83 11.22
N GLU A 77 12.07 11.02 12.26
CA GLU A 77 12.72 9.72 12.10
C GLU A 77 11.91 8.86 11.12
N PRO A 78 12.55 8.29 10.07
CA PRO A 78 11.85 7.49 9.09
C PRO A 78 11.12 6.31 9.73
N ALA A 79 9.91 6.04 9.26
CA ALA A 79 9.24 4.78 9.60
C ALA A 79 10.01 3.59 9.00
N ASP A 80 10.26 2.58 9.82
CA ASP A 80 10.69 1.28 9.34
C ASP A 80 9.49 0.54 8.76
N ILE A 81 9.49 0.37 7.44
CA ILE A 81 8.43 -0.33 6.70
C ILE A 81 9.02 -1.58 6.06
N CYS A 82 8.67 -2.74 6.64
CA CYS A 82 9.21 -4.03 6.22
C CYS A 82 8.10 -4.98 5.79
N MET A 83 8.38 -5.78 4.76
CA MET A 83 7.55 -6.93 4.40
C MET A 83 7.88 -8.11 5.33
N GLY A 84 6.86 -8.88 5.69
CA GLY A 84 6.99 -10.14 6.41
C GLY A 84 6.41 -11.27 5.59
N ALA A 85 7.14 -12.37 5.54
CA ALA A 85 6.69 -13.61 4.95
C ALA A 85 6.53 -14.68 6.03
N ILE A 86 5.50 -15.49 5.91
CA ILE A 86 5.46 -16.80 6.57
C ILE A 86 6.07 -17.78 5.57
N ASP A 87 7.40 -17.79 5.48
CA ASP A 87 8.13 -18.74 4.65
C ASP A 87 8.67 -19.87 5.53
N THR A 88 8.15 -21.08 5.30
CA THR A 88 8.57 -22.31 5.98
C THR A 88 9.61 -23.08 5.18
N SER A 89 10.01 -22.59 3.99
CA SER A 89 11.05 -23.25 3.21
C SER A 89 12.36 -23.24 4.00
N GLY A 90 12.88 -24.42 4.33
CA GLY A 90 14.03 -24.63 5.22
C GLY A 90 15.37 -24.06 4.72
N TYR A 91 15.36 -23.17 3.72
CA TYR A 91 16.54 -22.48 3.17
C TYR A 91 16.86 -21.19 3.93
N GLY A 92 16.84 -21.24 5.27
CA GLY A 92 17.48 -20.27 6.15
C GLY A 92 16.80 -18.90 6.33
N GLY A 93 15.66 -18.65 5.68
CA GLY A 93 14.96 -17.36 5.80
C GLY A 93 14.06 -17.24 7.03
N GLY A 94 13.34 -18.31 7.39
CA GLY A 94 12.37 -18.31 8.49
C GLY A 94 11.27 -17.24 8.37
N PRO A 95 10.23 -17.28 9.22
CA PRO A 95 9.31 -16.16 9.32
C PRO A 95 10.05 -14.93 9.87
N ALA A 96 9.72 -13.75 9.35
CA ALA A 96 10.27 -12.50 9.87
C ALA A 96 9.99 -12.37 11.38
N ASP A 97 11.02 -12.08 12.19
CA ASP A 97 10.93 -12.15 13.65
C ASP A 97 9.81 -11.28 14.24
N TRP A 98 9.59 -10.11 13.66
CA TRP A 98 8.55 -9.17 14.10
C TRP A 98 7.14 -9.75 14.01
N LEU A 99 6.89 -10.77 13.18
CA LEU A 99 5.57 -11.39 13.07
C LEU A 99 5.11 -11.99 14.40
N ARG A 100 6.05 -12.40 15.26
CA ARG A 100 5.77 -12.99 16.59
C ARG A 100 5.27 -11.95 17.60
N ASP A 101 5.52 -10.66 17.35
CA ASP A 101 5.11 -9.55 18.22
C ASP A 101 3.60 -9.26 18.12
N PHE A 102 2.94 -9.78 17.07
CA PHE A 102 1.51 -9.57 16.82
C PHE A 102 0.74 -10.86 17.13
N PRO A 103 -0.03 -10.93 18.23
CA PRO A 103 -0.67 -12.18 18.69
C PRO A 103 -1.55 -12.85 17.65
N GLU A 104 -2.29 -12.06 16.87
CA GLU A 104 -3.18 -12.56 15.81
C GLU A 104 -2.42 -13.15 14.62
N ILE A 105 -1.30 -12.56 14.26
CA ILE A 105 -0.43 -13.07 13.19
C ILE A 105 0.25 -14.35 13.67
N ARG A 106 0.78 -14.35 14.90
CA ARG A 106 1.37 -15.54 15.53
C ARG A 106 0.39 -16.72 15.55
N ALA A 107 -0.83 -16.50 16.03
CA ALA A 107 -1.86 -17.53 16.05
C ALA A 107 -2.24 -18.06 14.65
N ARG A 108 -2.01 -17.28 13.58
CA ARG A 108 -2.18 -17.75 12.20
C ARG A 108 -0.97 -18.53 11.70
N ILE A 109 0.25 -18.11 12.05
CA ILE A 109 1.48 -18.85 11.76
C ILE A 109 1.39 -20.24 12.36
N ASP A 110 1.06 -20.34 13.65
CA ASP A 110 0.99 -21.62 14.39
C ASP A 110 -0.01 -22.60 13.73
N ARG A 111 -1.15 -22.08 13.23
CA ARG A 111 -2.15 -22.87 12.50
C ARG A 111 -1.68 -23.35 11.12
N VAL A 112 -0.80 -22.59 10.45
CA VAL A 112 -0.31 -22.93 9.11
C VAL A 112 0.84 -23.94 9.20
N THR A 113 1.69 -23.86 10.23
CA THR A 113 2.77 -24.82 10.47
C THR A 113 2.28 -26.25 10.70
N ASP A 114 1.03 -26.44 11.12
CA ASP A 114 0.41 -27.76 11.24
C ASP A 114 -0.02 -28.36 9.88
N SER A 115 -0.01 -27.58 8.78
CA SER A 115 -0.39 -28.02 7.44
C SER A 115 0.80 -27.96 6.48
N THR A 116 1.21 -29.11 5.95
CA THR A 116 2.40 -29.25 5.09
C THR A 116 2.24 -28.75 3.65
N ASP A 117 1.05 -28.29 3.25
CA ASP A 117 0.69 -28.02 1.84
C ASP A 117 0.31 -26.56 1.54
N VAL A 118 0.53 -25.62 2.46
CA VAL A 118 0.11 -24.22 2.24
C VAL A 118 1.27 -23.37 1.75
N GLU A 119 1.09 -22.76 0.57
CA GLU A 119 2.02 -21.79 -0.03
C GLU A 119 2.47 -20.71 0.98
N PRO A 120 3.72 -20.23 0.87
CA PRO A 120 4.19 -19.14 1.71
C PRO A 120 3.30 -17.91 1.57
N ARG A 121 2.79 -17.40 2.68
CA ARG A 121 1.93 -16.21 2.67
C ARG A 121 2.78 -14.95 2.74
N PHE A 122 3.21 -14.47 1.57
CA PHE A 122 3.87 -13.18 1.37
C PHE A 122 2.87 -12.02 1.38
N SER A 123 2.11 -11.86 2.47
CA SER A 123 1.02 -10.89 2.51
C SER A 123 1.12 -9.89 3.65
N TYR A 124 2.14 -9.96 4.51
CA TYR A 124 2.24 -9.10 5.69
C TYR A 124 3.20 -7.93 5.50
N TRP A 125 2.83 -6.80 6.06
CA TRP A 125 3.67 -5.61 6.17
C TRP A 125 3.67 -5.11 7.60
N HIS A 126 4.77 -4.51 8.03
CA HIS A 126 4.93 -3.90 9.32
C HIS A 126 5.36 -2.45 9.13
N VAL A 127 4.84 -1.58 9.98
CA VAL A 127 5.30 -0.20 10.14
C VAL A 127 5.68 -0.01 11.60
N ALA A 128 6.94 0.36 11.85
CA ALA A 128 7.41 0.80 13.15
C ALA A 128 7.99 2.22 13.10
N THR A 129 7.68 2.99 14.13
CA THR A 129 8.35 4.24 14.49
C THR A 129 8.57 4.22 16.01
N SER A 130 9.11 5.29 16.59
CA SER A 130 9.26 5.42 18.04
C SER A 130 7.93 5.41 18.82
N ASN A 131 6.79 5.71 18.17
CA ASN A 131 5.48 5.82 18.82
C ASN A 131 4.35 5.06 18.12
N LEU A 132 4.64 4.27 17.09
CA LEU A 132 3.66 3.52 16.32
C LEU A 132 4.22 2.15 15.95
N ARG A 133 3.46 1.08 16.25
CA ARG A 133 3.74 -0.26 15.71
C ARG A 133 2.46 -0.91 15.21
N VAL A 134 2.37 -1.12 13.90
CA VAL A 134 1.19 -1.71 13.25
C VAL A 134 1.63 -2.73 12.19
N ALA A 135 0.93 -3.85 12.14
CA ALA A 135 1.06 -4.83 11.08
C ALA A 135 -0.16 -4.82 10.17
N PHE A 136 0.01 -5.18 8.91
CA PHE A 136 -1.03 -5.20 7.87
C PHE A 136 -1.02 -6.53 7.13
N GLU A 137 -2.18 -7.00 6.68
CA GLU A 137 -2.30 -8.11 5.72
C GLU A 137 -2.95 -7.63 4.42
N THR A 138 -2.23 -7.75 3.31
CA THR A 138 -2.62 -7.21 2.00
C THR A 138 -3.85 -7.88 1.37
N THR A 139 -4.12 -9.15 1.69
CA THR A 139 -5.23 -9.90 1.11
C THR A 139 -6.57 -9.51 1.74
N THR A 140 -6.60 -9.37 3.06
CA THR A 140 -7.81 -9.09 3.85
C THR A 140 -7.98 -7.61 4.16
N SER A 141 -6.93 -6.81 4.00
CA SER A 141 -6.81 -5.43 4.48
C SER A 141 -6.94 -5.28 5.99
N ASP A 142 -6.69 -6.34 6.75
CA ASP A 142 -6.61 -6.25 8.19
C ASP A 142 -5.36 -5.49 8.63
N ALA A 143 -5.49 -4.73 9.70
CA ALA A 143 -4.37 -4.13 10.42
C ALA A 143 -4.47 -4.46 11.91
N TRP A 144 -3.32 -4.67 12.55
CA TRP A 144 -3.21 -5.06 13.96
C TRP A 144 -2.19 -4.22 14.70
N SER A 145 -2.51 -3.92 15.95
CA SER A 145 -1.54 -3.42 16.93
C SER A 145 -0.83 -4.59 17.63
N VAL A 146 0.30 -4.28 18.29
CA VAL A 146 1.01 -5.23 19.15
C VAL A 146 0.16 -5.73 20.34
N THR A 147 -0.82 -4.94 20.79
CA THR A 147 -1.75 -5.31 21.87
C THR A 147 -2.90 -6.22 21.41
N GLY A 148 -2.95 -6.56 20.12
CA GLY A 148 -3.98 -7.44 19.55
C GLY A 148 -5.26 -6.73 19.11
N ARG A 149 -5.36 -5.40 19.26
CA ARG A 149 -6.45 -4.63 18.61
C ARG A 149 -6.36 -4.80 17.09
N ARG A 150 -7.52 -4.88 16.43
CA ARG A 150 -7.66 -5.08 14.99
C ARG A 150 -8.60 -4.04 14.38
N LEU A 151 -8.30 -3.62 13.16
CA LEU A 151 -9.24 -2.95 12.25
C LEU A 151 -9.17 -3.58 10.87
N THR A 152 -10.25 -3.52 10.10
CA THR A 152 -10.27 -3.92 8.70
C THR A 152 -10.35 -2.66 7.85
N LEU A 153 -9.28 -2.34 7.12
CA LEU A 153 -9.16 -1.06 6.41
C LEU A 153 -10.29 -0.85 5.41
N SER A 154 -10.73 -1.91 4.72
CA SER A 154 -11.80 -1.79 3.72
C SER A 154 -13.13 -1.32 4.32
N SER A 155 -13.60 -1.95 5.41
CA SER A 155 -14.84 -1.54 6.07
C SER A 155 -14.70 -0.17 6.73
N THR A 156 -13.59 0.06 7.44
CA THR A 156 -13.31 1.36 8.06
C THR A 156 -13.25 2.49 7.03
N TYR A 157 -12.64 2.26 5.86
CA TYR A 157 -12.57 3.25 4.79
C TYR A 157 -13.95 3.59 4.24
N ASP A 158 -14.80 2.59 3.99
CA ASP A 158 -16.17 2.81 3.51
C ASP A 158 -17.03 3.52 4.58
N ASP A 159 -16.96 3.10 5.86
CA ASP A 159 -17.69 3.71 6.97
C ASP A 159 -17.31 5.18 7.19
N LEU A 160 -16.05 5.53 6.90
CA LEU A 160 -15.54 6.90 6.98
C LEU A 160 -15.78 7.73 5.70
N GLY A 161 -16.61 7.22 4.78
CA GLY A 161 -16.96 7.91 3.54
C GLY A 161 -15.80 7.97 2.54
N ARG A 162 -14.96 6.95 2.50
CA ARG A 162 -13.78 6.83 1.63
C ARG A 162 -12.76 7.96 1.82
N SER A 163 -12.56 8.37 3.06
CA SER A 163 -11.62 9.43 3.44
C SER A 163 -10.29 8.84 3.92
N MET A 164 -9.25 8.92 3.08
CA MET A 164 -7.90 8.46 3.43
C MET A 164 -7.34 9.13 4.71
N PRO A 165 -7.46 10.45 4.92
CA PRO A 165 -6.99 11.08 6.16
C PRO A 165 -7.67 10.55 7.42
N ARG A 166 -8.98 10.29 7.38
CA ARG A 166 -9.73 9.74 8.52
C ARG A 166 -9.35 8.29 8.79
N MET A 167 -9.19 7.50 7.72
CA MET A 167 -8.70 6.12 7.85
C MET A 167 -7.29 6.08 8.44
N LEU A 168 -6.41 7.00 8.03
CA LEU A 168 -5.07 7.11 8.58
C LEU A 168 -5.10 7.46 10.08
N ALA A 169 -5.98 8.38 10.51
CA ALA A 169 -6.17 8.67 11.93
C ALA A 169 -6.57 7.41 12.72
N ALA A 170 -7.52 6.62 12.22
CA ALA A 170 -7.91 5.36 12.86
C ALA A 170 -6.76 4.34 12.95
N VAL A 171 -5.85 4.32 11.97
CA VAL A 171 -4.65 3.47 11.99
C VAL A 171 -3.61 3.98 12.98
N LEU A 172 -3.44 5.30 13.12
CA LEU A 172 -2.57 5.89 14.13
C LEU A 172 -3.10 5.57 15.53
N ASP A 173 -4.39 5.78 15.77
CA ASP A 173 -5.07 5.46 17.04
C ASP A 173 -5.03 3.95 17.38
N LEU A 174 -4.91 3.09 16.36
CA LEU A 174 -4.72 1.66 16.56
C LEU A 174 -3.33 1.36 17.13
N GLY A 175 -2.28 1.98 16.56
CA GLY A 175 -0.89 1.64 16.84
C GLY A 175 -0.23 2.45 17.96
N THR A 176 -0.87 3.50 18.45
CA THR A 176 -0.44 4.20 19.67
C THR A 176 -0.89 3.41 20.90
N GLU A 177 0.08 2.99 21.71
CA GLU A 177 -0.17 2.42 23.05
C GLU A 177 -0.74 3.53 23.94
N THR A 178 -2.01 3.43 24.34
CA THR A 178 -2.56 4.14 25.50
C THR A 178 -2.35 3.32 26.75
#